data_AF-A0AAU8T5C3-F1
#
_entry.id   AF-A0AAU8T5C3-F1
#
_cell.length_a   1.000
_cell.length_b   1.000
_cell.length_c   1.000
_cell.angle_alpha   90.00
_cell.angle_beta   90.00
_cell.angle_gamma   90.00
#
_symmetry.space_group_name_H-M   'P 1'
#
loop_
_entity.id
_entity.type
_entity.pdbx_description
1 polymer ?
#
loop_
_entity_poly.entity_id
_entity_poly.type
_entity_poly.pdbx_seq_one_letter_code
_entity_poly.pdbx_strand_id
1 'polypeptide(L)'
;MAARQTAQPFNDKFLQLFLESEISSDKDLTEEARQEMLQRLDDVASDPVDAQVLQMQVAMESAAYLHDLTPMLLINKTNRPFVFGDAPVVLYNAFLKGVKLRGVLGLNTPGLLVFFPLTSRLTLALVDPSRYAIKRMRDNVVRVDNFRDVAALNKLQIHAAASCVYFDDFKLAPYVHELWRQESRQLKAHAGNVVEAPGFSSESGEPIGDIVHGFERQLPYDLFLTFLEHDVLGDDRYQFSRRTDAFA
;
A
#
# COMPACT_ATOMS: atom_id res chain seq x y z
N MET A 1 1.23 -9.09 -17.49
CA MET A 1 0.00 -9.92 -17.67
C MET A 1 -0.43 -10.58 -16.38
N ALA A 2 0.46 -11.25 -15.62
CA ALA A 2 0.12 -11.87 -14.34
C ALA A 2 -0.51 -10.91 -13.32
N ALA A 3 0.07 -9.72 -13.09
CA ALA A 3 -0.48 -8.73 -12.15
C ALA A 3 -1.91 -8.24 -12.48
N ARG A 4 -2.23 -8.09 -13.78
CA ARG A 4 -3.58 -7.72 -14.25
C ARG A 4 -4.59 -8.83 -13.97
N GLN A 5 -4.20 -10.08 -14.21
CA GLN A 5 -5.05 -11.24 -13.94
C GLN A 5 -5.30 -11.45 -12.44
N THR A 6 -4.32 -11.16 -11.59
CA THR A 6 -4.50 -11.24 -10.13
C THR A 6 -5.39 -10.14 -9.56
N ALA A 7 -5.45 -8.96 -10.20
CA ALA A 7 -6.30 -7.85 -9.77
C ALA A 7 -7.74 -7.93 -10.31
N GLN A 8 -7.97 -8.74 -11.35
CA GLN A 8 -9.27 -8.85 -12.02
C GLN A 8 -10.43 -9.17 -11.07
N PRO A 9 -10.35 -10.16 -10.16
CA PRO A 9 -11.48 -10.48 -9.28
C PRO A 9 -11.86 -9.32 -8.35
N PHE A 10 -10.87 -8.52 -7.94
CA PHE A 10 -11.12 -7.34 -7.12
C PHE A 10 -11.79 -6.23 -7.94
N ASN A 11 -11.29 -5.96 -9.16
CA ASN A 11 -11.88 -4.96 -10.05
C ASN A 11 -13.32 -5.33 -10.44
N ASP A 12 -13.58 -6.60 -10.74
CA ASP A 12 -14.92 -7.11 -11.05
C ASP A 12 -15.85 -6.91 -9.86
N LYS A 13 -15.42 -7.30 -8.66
CA LYS A 13 -16.22 -7.13 -7.44
C LYS A 13 -16.50 -5.65 -7.15
N PHE A 14 -15.54 -4.77 -7.38
CA PHE A 14 -15.72 -3.33 -7.17
C PHE A 14 -16.70 -2.71 -8.18
N LEU A 15 -16.61 -3.11 -9.45
CA LEU A 15 -17.57 -2.72 -10.48
C LEU A 15 -18.99 -3.21 -10.14
N GLN A 16 -19.12 -4.46 -9.69
CA GLN A 16 -20.39 -5.03 -9.24
C GLN A 16 -20.99 -4.24 -8.08
N LEU A 17 -20.19 -3.90 -7.05
CA LEU A 17 -20.64 -3.09 -5.91
C LEU A 17 -21.11 -1.69 -6.33
N PHE A 18 -20.41 -1.05 -7.27
CA PHE A 18 -20.84 0.24 -7.80
C PHE A 18 -22.17 0.13 -8.55
N LEU A 19 -22.29 -0.84 -9.45
CA LEU A 19 -23.53 -1.06 -10.20
C LEU A 19 -24.68 -1.42 -9.27
N GLU A 20 -24.45 -2.24 -8.25
CA GLU A 20 -25.43 -2.57 -7.22
C GLU A 20 -25.93 -1.30 -6.51
N SER A 21 -25.03 -0.40 -6.13
CA SER A 21 -25.39 0.89 -5.51
C SER A 21 -26.19 1.80 -6.45
N GLU A 22 -25.78 1.90 -7.72
CA GLU A 22 -26.46 2.71 -8.74
C GLU A 22 -27.88 2.17 -9.02
N ILE A 23 -28.00 0.86 -9.30
CA ILE A 23 -29.29 0.19 -9.48
C ILE A 23 -30.16 0.35 -8.23
N SER A 24 -29.56 0.25 -7.04
CA SER A 24 -30.27 0.39 -5.76
C SER A 24 -30.76 1.81 -5.49
N SER A 25 -30.10 2.83 -6.04
CA SER A 25 -30.43 4.24 -5.79
C SER A 25 -31.25 4.91 -6.89
N ASP A 26 -31.34 4.28 -8.08
CA ASP A 26 -32.16 4.74 -9.19
C ASP A 26 -33.67 4.67 -8.85
N LYS A 27 -34.37 5.80 -8.99
CA LYS A 27 -35.81 5.93 -8.65
C LYS A 27 -36.73 5.68 -9.83
N ASP A 28 -36.20 5.64 -11.04
CA ASP A 28 -36.95 5.51 -12.29
C ASP A 28 -37.14 4.04 -12.71
N LEU A 29 -36.40 3.11 -12.08
CA LEU A 29 -36.53 1.66 -12.28
C LEU A 29 -37.76 1.10 -11.54
N THR A 30 -38.53 0.25 -12.23
CA THR A 30 -39.55 -0.57 -11.57
C THR A 30 -38.88 -1.65 -10.72
N GLU A 31 -39.57 -2.13 -9.69
CA GLU A 31 -39.05 -3.19 -8.81
C GLU A 31 -38.73 -4.48 -9.57
N GLU A 32 -39.49 -4.82 -10.62
CA GLU A 32 -39.19 -6.00 -11.43
C GLU A 32 -37.89 -5.82 -12.24
N ALA A 33 -37.71 -4.65 -12.88
CA ALA A 33 -36.51 -4.35 -13.67
C ALA A 33 -35.25 -4.27 -12.78
N ARG A 34 -35.38 -3.70 -11.58
CA ARG A 34 -34.31 -3.66 -10.56
C ARG A 34 -33.86 -5.06 -10.19
N GLN A 35 -34.79 -5.97 -9.88
CA GLN A 35 -34.43 -7.34 -9.51
C GLN A 35 -33.77 -8.11 -10.67
N GLU A 36 -34.25 -7.91 -11.90
CA GLU A 36 -33.64 -8.52 -13.08
C GLU A 36 -32.20 -8.05 -13.28
N MET A 37 -31.93 -6.75 -13.12
CA MET A 37 -30.59 -6.18 -13.24
C MET A 37 -29.65 -6.70 -12.14
N LEU A 38 -30.11 -6.77 -10.88
CA LEU A 38 -29.33 -7.29 -9.77
C LEU A 38 -28.94 -8.76 -9.96
N GLN A 39 -29.83 -9.59 -10.51
CA GLN A 39 -29.54 -11.01 -10.79
C GLN A 39 -28.45 -11.21 -11.84
N ARG A 40 -28.22 -10.21 -12.70
CA ARG A 40 -27.22 -10.26 -13.79
C ARG A 40 -25.89 -9.62 -13.41
N LEU A 41 -25.74 -9.10 -12.20
CA LEU A 41 -24.51 -8.45 -11.75
C LEU A 41 -23.32 -9.42 -11.72
N ASP A 42 -23.54 -10.67 -11.35
CA ASP A 42 -22.48 -11.68 -11.27
C ASP A 42 -21.83 -11.98 -12.64
N ASP A 43 -22.54 -11.71 -13.74
CA ASP A 43 -22.04 -11.88 -15.11
C ASP A 43 -21.21 -10.68 -15.59
N VAL A 44 -21.19 -9.58 -14.84
CA VAL A 44 -20.47 -8.35 -15.21
C VAL A 44 -19.00 -8.49 -14.81
N ALA A 45 -18.13 -8.35 -15.81
CA ALA A 45 -16.69 -8.26 -15.63
C ALA A 45 -16.17 -6.89 -16.09
N SER A 46 -15.18 -6.38 -15.38
CA SER A 46 -14.50 -5.14 -15.72
C SER A 46 -13.56 -5.35 -16.92
N ASP A 47 -13.51 -4.39 -17.85
CA ASP A 47 -12.47 -4.41 -18.87
C ASP A 47 -11.11 -4.11 -18.21
N PRO A 48 -10.08 -4.96 -18.40
CA PRO A 48 -8.79 -4.78 -17.73
C PRO A 48 -8.04 -3.50 -18.12
N VAL A 49 -8.28 -2.97 -19.33
CA VAL A 49 -7.68 -1.72 -19.80
C VAL A 49 -8.36 -0.55 -19.13
N ASP A 50 -9.70 -0.52 -19.13
CA ASP A 50 -10.47 0.55 -18.50
C ASP A 50 -10.21 0.60 -16.99
N ALA A 51 -10.17 -0.56 -16.32
CA ALA A 51 -9.82 -0.64 -14.91
C ALA A 51 -8.43 -0.06 -14.62
N GLN A 52 -7.45 -0.32 -15.49
CA GLN A 52 -6.11 0.24 -15.33
C GLN A 52 -6.08 1.75 -15.58
N VAL A 53 -6.82 2.27 -16.57
CA VAL A 53 -6.93 3.71 -16.84
C VAL A 53 -7.52 4.42 -15.63
N LEU A 54 -8.58 3.88 -15.04
CA LEU A 54 -9.19 4.41 -13.83
C LEU A 54 -8.19 4.45 -12.67
N GLN A 55 -7.44 3.36 -12.44
CA GLN A 55 -6.41 3.32 -11.41
C GLN A 55 -5.32 4.37 -11.63
N MET A 56 -4.90 4.61 -12.89
CA MET A 56 -3.93 5.64 -13.22
C MET A 56 -4.48 7.05 -12.98
N GLN A 57 -5.74 7.32 -13.34
CA GLN A 57 -6.39 8.60 -13.05
C GLN A 57 -6.45 8.87 -11.55
N VAL A 58 -6.92 7.89 -10.77
CA VAL A 58 -6.96 7.97 -9.30
C VAL A 58 -5.56 8.25 -8.74
N ALA A 59 -4.52 7.59 -9.24
CA ALA A 59 -3.14 7.82 -8.80
C ALA A 59 -2.65 9.24 -9.12
N MET A 60 -2.99 9.78 -10.30
CA MET A 60 -2.64 11.15 -10.70
C MET A 60 -3.34 12.19 -9.82
N GLU A 61 -4.63 12.03 -9.58
CA GLU A 61 -5.42 12.92 -8.72
C GLU A 61 -4.94 12.86 -7.26
N SER A 62 -4.58 11.67 -6.79
CA SER A 62 -4.17 11.45 -5.41
C SER A 62 -2.72 11.85 -5.13
N ALA A 63 -1.92 12.17 -6.15
CA ALA A 63 -0.52 12.57 -5.99
C ALA A 63 -0.36 13.83 -5.11
N ALA A 64 -1.36 14.71 -5.09
CA ALA A 64 -1.37 15.90 -4.25
C ALA A 64 -1.27 15.57 -2.74
N TYR A 65 -1.76 14.40 -2.31
CA TYR A 65 -1.68 13.96 -0.92
C TYR A 65 -0.28 13.59 -0.45
N LEU A 66 0.72 13.54 -1.34
CA LEU A 66 2.10 13.20 -0.99
C LEU A 66 3.01 14.42 -0.84
N HIS A 67 2.51 15.63 -1.12
CA HIS A 67 3.31 16.86 -1.14
C HIS A 67 3.90 17.23 0.24
N ASP A 68 3.26 16.81 1.32
CA ASP A 68 3.68 17.07 2.70
C ASP A 68 4.79 16.12 3.20
N LEU A 69 5.02 15.00 2.50
CA LEU A 69 6.07 14.05 2.86
C LEU A 69 7.45 14.64 2.55
N THR A 70 8.41 14.40 3.44
CA THR A 70 9.79 14.81 3.24
C THR A 70 10.48 13.84 2.26
N PRO A 71 10.93 14.30 1.08
CA PRO A 71 11.69 13.47 0.16
C PRO A 71 13.11 13.26 0.69
N MET A 72 13.58 12.03 0.62
CA MET A 72 14.90 11.62 1.08
C MET A 72 15.53 10.66 0.06
N LEU A 73 16.76 10.93 -0.36
CA LEU A 73 17.54 10.05 -1.22
C LEU A 73 18.46 9.16 -0.38
N LEU A 74 18.22 7.86 -0.42
CA LEU A 74 19.06 6.85 0.18
C LEU A 74 20.18 6.47 -0.80
N ILE A 75 21.43 6.75 -0.42
CA ILE A 75 22.62 6.38 -1.20
C ILE A 75 23.30 5.19 -0.53
N ASN A 76 23.24 4.04 -1.19
CA ASN A 76 23.85 2.80 -0.71
C ASN A 76 25.37 2.80 -0.89
N LYS A 77 26.09 2.80 0.24
CA LYS A 77 27.56 2.75 0.32
C LYS A 77 28.09 1.35 0.66
N THR A 78 27.22 0.34 0.75
CA THR A 78 27.60 -1.04 1.06
C THR A 78 28.05 -1.80 -0.20
N ASN A 79 28.48 -3.05 -0.07
CA ASN A 79 28.82 -3.92 -1.19
C ASN A 79 27.64 -4.79 -1.70
N ARG A 80 26.44 -4.61 -1.14
CA ARG A 80 25.20 -5.27 -1.60
C ARG A 80 24.31 -4.23 -2.25
N PRO A 81 23.82 -4.42 -3.48
CA PRO A 81 22.95 -3.44 -4.12
C PRO A 81 21.54 -3.47 -3.54
N PHE A 82 20.77 -2.43 -3.86
CA PHE A 82 19.32 -2.53 -3.78
C PHE A 82 18.78 -3.44 -4.88
N VAL A 83 17.72 -4.18 -4.55
CA VAL A 83 16.91 -4.95 -5.50
C VAL A 83 15.56 -4.26 -5.68
N PHE A 84 14.84 -4.58 -6.74
CA PHE A 84 13.47 -4.09 -6.91
C PHE A 84 12.55 -5.19 -7.46
N GLY A 85 11.29 -5.14 -7.07
CA GLY A 85 10.26 -6.06 -7.57
C GLY A 85 9.62 -5.58 -8.87
N ASP A 86 8.70 -6.40 -9.40
CA ASP A 86 7.73 -6.00 -10.42
C ASP A 86 6.69 -4.97 -9.92
N ALA A 87 6.60 -4.77 -8.59
CA ALA A 87 5.94 -3.65 -7.93
C ALA A 87 6.98 -2.85 -7.09
N PRO A 88 7.81 -1.98 -7.73
CA PRO A 88 9.00 -1.42 -7.09
C PRO A 88 8.69 -0.29 -6.08
N VAL A 89 7.53 0.36 -6.19
CA VAL A 89 7.10 1.41 -5.26
C VAL A 89 6.37 0.75 -4.10
N VAL A 90 6.96 0.78 -2.91
CA VAL A 90 6.41 0.12 -1.72
C VAL A 90 5.91 1.15 -0.73
N LEU A 91 4.63 1.06 -0.39
CA LEU A 91 4.02 1.82 0.69
C LEU A 91 4.12 1.00 1.99
N TYR A 92 4.54 1.67 3.06
CA TYR A 92 4.70 1.05 4.37
C TYR A 92 4.38 2.07 5.47
N ASN A 93 4.05 1.59 6.66
CA ASN A 93 3.70 2.39 7.82
C ASN A 93 4.17 1.67 9.09
N ALA A 94 5.41 1.96 9.47
CA ALA A 94 6.01 1.36 10.67
C ALA A 94 5.37 1.91 11.96
N PHE A 95 4.88 3.15 11.92
CA PHE A 95 4.14 3.77 13.03
C PHE A 95 2.83 3.06 13.34
N LEU A 96 2.01 2.74 12.33
CA LEU A 96 0.73 2.04 12.49
C LEU A 96 0.82 0.51 12.33
N LYS A 97 2.02 -0.06 12.45
CA LYS A 97 2.24 -1.50 12.24
C LYS A 97 1.42 -2.40 13.16
N GLY A 98 1.06 -1.91 14.35
CA GLY A 98 0.22 -2.64 15.30
C GLY A 98 -1.27 -2.65 14.93
N VAL A 99 -1.69 -1.86 13.93
CA VAL A 99 -3.09 -1.73 13.50
C VAL A 99 -3.39 -2.78 12.43
N LYS A 100 -4.29 -3.71 12.73
CA LYS A 100 -4.58 -4.87 11.84
C LYS A 100 -5.97 -4.84 11.24
N LEU A 101 -6.89 -4.10 11.86
CA LEU A 101 -8.31 -4.08 11.48
C LEU A 101 -8.67 -2.94 10.52
N ARG A 102 -7.69 -2.13 10.09
CA ARG A 102 -7.88 -0.94 9.25
C ARG A 102 -6.77 -0.83 8.20
N GLY A 103 -7.06 -0.12 7.11
CA GLY A 103 -6.06 0.27 6.11
C GLY A 103 -5.13 1.35 6.67
N VAL A 104 -3.82 1.11 6.60
CA VAL A 104 -2.78 2.02 7.13
C VAL A 104 -1.87 2.62 6.05
N LEU A 105 -2.13 2.29 4.78
CA LEU A 105 -1.32 2.67 3.62
C LEU A 105 -1.97 3.76 2.75
N GLY A 106 -3.04 4.40 3.22
CA GLY A 106 -3.67 5.50 2.50
C GLY A 106 -2.70 6.66 2.29
N LEU A 107 -2.78 7.34 1.13
CA LEU A 107 -1.80 8.38 0.78
C LEU A 107 -1.78 9.57 1.74
N ASN A 108 -2.89 9.84 2.45
CA ASN A 108 -2.99 10.89 3.48
C ASN A 108 -2.95 10.32 4.92
N THR A 109 -2.61 9.04 5.09
CA THR A 109 -2.53 8.39 6.41
C THR A 109 -1.26 8.82 7.16
N PRO A 110 -1.34 9.15 8.46
CA PRO A 110 -0.16 9.42 9.29
C PRO A 110 0.78 8.23 9.40
N GLY A 111 2.07 8.49 9.34
CA GLY A 111 3.12 7.48 9.38
C GLY A 111 3.40 6.82 8.03
N LEU A 112 2.91 7.38 6.91
CA LEU A 112 3.22 6.82 5.59
C LEU A 112 4.72 6.93 5.27
N LEU A 113 5.26 5.82 4.78
CA LEU A 113 6.57 5.69 4.17
C LEU A 113 6.38 5.17 2.74
N VAL A 114 7.08 5.77 1.79
CA VAL A 114 7.14 5.29 0.40
C VAL A 114 8.58 5.02 0.05
N PHE A 115 8.90 3.83 -0.46
CA PHE A 115 10.23 3.48 -0.94
C PHE A 115 10.18 3.14 -2.43
N PHE A 116 11.03 3.79 -3.22
CA PHE A 116 11.15 3.56 -4.64
C PHE A 116 12.62 3.43 -5.05
N PRO A 117 13.12 2.21 -5.30
CA PRO A 117 14.47 2.00 -5.81
C PRO A 117 14.60 2.60 -7.21
N LEU A 118 15.48 3.58 -7.36
CA LEU A 118 15.78 4.21 -8.65
C LEU A 118 16.89 3.46 -9.40
N THR A 119 17.86 2.93 -8.65
CA THR A 119 18.98 2.14 -9.18
C THR A 119 19.44 1.13 -8.13
N SER A 120 20.42 0.28 -8.49
CA SER A 120 21.10 -0.62 -7.54
C SER A 120 21.81 0.11 -6.39
N ARG A 121 21.92 1.46 -6.46
CA ARG A 121 22.59 2.32 -5.47
C ARG A 121 21.72 3.41 -4.86
N LEU A 122 20.61 3.75 -5.49
CA LEU A 122 19.78 4.88 -5.11
C LEU A 122 18.35 4.42 -4.85
N THR A 123 17.77 4.86 -3.74
CA THR A 123 16.35 4.67 -3.43
C THR A 123 15.78 6.01 -3.00
N LEU A 124 14.70 6.44 -3.65
CA LEU A 124 13.90 7.55 -3.17
C LEU A 124 13.02 7.04 -2.03
N ALA A 125 13.00 7.78 -0.93
CA ALA A 125 12.09 7.58 0.18
C ALA A 125 11.25 8.84 0.38
N LEU A 126 9.93 8.69 0.54
CA LEU A 126 9.07 9.76 1.06
C LEU A 126 8.69 9.39 2.48
N VAL A 127 8.92 10.30 3.42
CA VAL A 127 8.78 10.03 4.85
C VAL A 127 7.87 11.07 5.49
N ASP A 128 6.92 10.62 6.30
CA ASP A 128 6.12 11.52 7.14
C ASP A 128 6.97 12.12 8.28
N PRO A 129 7.35 13.41 8.21
CA PRO A 129 8.23 14.01 9.22
C PRO A 129 7.56 14.15 10.59
N SER A 130 6.23 14.05 10.68
CA SER A 130 5.51 14.16 11.96
C SER A 130 5.61 12.90 12.83
N ARG A 131 5.91 11.75 12.21
CA ARG A 131 5.95 10.44 12.88
C ARG A 131 7.34 9.78 12.89
N TYR A 132 8.26 10.26 12.06
CA TYR A 132 9.59 9.67 11.93
C TYR A 132 10.69 10.71 12.17
N ALA A 133 11.58 10.42 13.11
CA ALA A 133 12.82 11.15 13.28
C ALA A 133 13.91 10.53 12.39
N ILE A 134 14.40 11.30 11.42
CA ILE A 134 15.42 10.85 10.46
C ILE A 134 16.81 11.21 10.97
N LYS A 135 17.60 10.20 11.31
CA LYS A 135 19.00 10.35 11.75
C LYS A 135 19.93 10.44 10.56
N ARG A 136 21.03 11.20 10.70
CA ARG A 136 22.14 11.26 9.73
C ARG A 136 21.76 11.86 8.36
N MET A 137 20.58 12.47 8.23
CA MET A 137 20.17 13.16 7.00
C MET A 137 20.95 14.47 6.86
N ARG A 138 21.48 14.72 5.65
CA ARG A 138 22.06 16.00 5.24
C ARG A 138 21.60 16.30 3.82
N ASP A 139 21.04 17.48 3.58
CA ASP A 139 20.54 17.90 2.27
C ASP A 139 19.58 16.89 1.64
N ASN A 140 18.65 16.34 2.43
CA ASN A 140 17.72 15.28 2.03
C ASN A 140 18.40 13.99 1.56
N VAL A 141 19.64 13.74 1.97
CA VAL A 141 20.40 12.54 1.63
C VAL A 141 20.77 11.77 2.89
N VAL A 142 20.55 10.45 2.87
CA VAL A 142 21.10 9.51 3.86
C VAL A 142 22.04 8.55 3.17
N ARG A 143 23.29 8.51 3.63
CA ARG A 143 24.30 7.55 3.17
C ARG A 143 24.16 6.27 4.00
N VAL A 144 23.65 5.22 3.38
CA VAL A 144 23.42 3.92 4.03
C VAL A 144 24.70 3.09 3.92
N ASP A 145 25.42 2.97 5.02
CA ASP A 145 26.66 2.20 5.16
C ASP A 145 26.46 0.88 5.94
N ASN A 146 25.30 0.71 6.57
CA ASN A 146 24.94 -0.51 7.27
C ASN A 146 24.29 -1.53 6.31
N PHE A 147 24.91 -2.70 6.18
CA PHE A 147 24.40 -3.78 5.34
C PHE A 147 23.02 -4.29 5.80
N ARG A 148 22.68 -4.16 7.08
CA ARG A 148 21.39 -4.61 7.63
C ARG A 148 20.23 -3.76 7.11
N ASP A 149 20.43 -2.45 6.97
CA ASP A 149 19.41 -1.56 6.43
C ASP A 149 19.15 -1.86 4.95
N VAL A 150 20.21 -2.10 4.17
CA VAL A 150 20.09 -2.52 2.75
C VAL A 150 19.38 -3.86 2.64
N ALA A 151 19.75 -4.83 3.48
CA ALA A 151 19.06 -6.12 3.51
C ALA A 151 17.58 -5.99 3.92
N ALA A 152 17.25 -5.09 4.85
CA ALA A 152 15.87 -4.85 5.26
C ALA A 152 15.02 -4.24 4.15
N LEU A 153 15.55 -3.24 3.44
CA LEU A 153 14.90 -2.65 2.26
C LEU A 153 14.73 -3.67 1.13
N ASN A 154 15.74 -4.53 0.91
CA ASN A 154 15.65 -5.58 -0.10
C ASN A 154 14.61 -6.64 0.27
N LYS A 155 14.51 -7.03 1.54
CA LYS A 155 13.46 -7.93 2.03
C LYS A 155 12.08 -7.30 1.87
N LEU A 156 11.94 -6.02 2.18
CA LEU A 156 10.71 -5.28 1.94
C LEU A 156 10.30 -5.34 0.46
N GLN A 157 11.25 -5.19 -0.47
CA GLN A 157 11.01 -5.35 -1.91
C GLN A 157 10.61 -6.79 -2.31
N ILE A 158 11.19 -7.81 -1.66
CA ILE A 158 10.80 -9.21 -1.87
C ILE A 158 9.36 -9.45 -1.39
N HIS A 159 8.98 -8.87 -0.25
CA HIS A 159 7.62 -8.95 0.27
C HIS A 159 6.62 -8.21 -0.62
N ALA A 160 7.02 -7.10 -1.25
CA ALA A 160 6.18 -6.31 -2.15
C ALA A 160 6.07 -6.89 -3.57
N ALA A 161 7.04 -7.68 -4.01
CA ALA A 161 7.05 -8.27 -5.34
C ALA A 161 5.87 -9.23 -5.53
N ALA A 162 5.17 -9.09 -6.65
CA ALA A 162 4.07 -9.98 -7.02
C ALA A 162 4.59 -11.31 -7.57
N SER A 163 5.62 -11.28 -8.42
CA SER A 163 6.13 -12.48 -9.09
C SER A 163 7.64 -12.51 -9.29
N CYS A 164 8.29 -11.35 -9.43
CA CYS A 164 9.70 -11.29 -9.81
C CYS A 164 10.49 -10.24 -9.00
N VAL A 165 11.77 -10.54 -8.76
CA VAL A 165 12.74 -9.61 -8.15
C VAL A 165 13.93 -9.48 -9.09
N TYR A 166 14.34 -8.24 -9.35
CA TYR A 166 15.40 -7.88 -10.27
C TYR A 166 16.61 -7.32 -9.50
N PHE A 167 17.81 -7.63 -10.00
CA PHE A 167 19.07 -7.21 -9.41
C PHE A 167 20.15 -7.09 -10.48
N ASP A 168 21.17 -6.28 -10.18
CA ASP A 168 22.15 -5.73 -11.14
C ASP A 168 23.07 -6.78 -11.80
N ASP A 169 23.65 -7.68 -11.00
CA ASP A 169 24.62 -8.70 -11.47
C ASP A 169 24.20 -10.09 -10.99
N PHE A 170 24.19 -11.07 -11.91
CA PHE A 170 23.87 -12.46 -11.61
C PHE A 170 24.75 -13.09 -10.52
N LYS A 171 25.99 -12.61 -10.34
CA LYS A 171 26.87 -13.02 -9.22
C LYS A 171 26.27 -12.79 -7.84
N LEU A 172 25.26 -11.92 -7.73
CA LEU A 172 24.54 -11.63 -6.51
C LEU A 172 23.31 -12.51 -6.31
N ALA A 173 22.99 -13.42 -7.23
CA ALA A 173 21.90 -14.37 -7.08
C ALA A 173 21.95 -15.15 -5.75
N PRO A 174 23.12 -15.62 -5.26
CA PRO A 174 23.19 -16.27 -3.95
C PRO A 174 22.74 -15.38 -2.79
N TYR A 175 23.04 -14.07 -2.86
CA TYR A 175 22.61 -13.11 -1.86
C TYR A 175 21.08 -12.90 -1.89
N VAL A 176 20.50 -12.73 -3.08
CA VAL A 176 19.05 -12.54 -3.24
C VAL A 176 18.28 -13.81 -2.83
N HIS A 177 18.77 -14.98 -3.22
CA HIS A 177 18.21 -16.26 -2.79
C HIS A 177 18.26 -16.44 -1.28
N GLU A 178 19.33 -15.99 -0.61
CA GLU A 178 19.43 -16.04 0.84
C GLU A 178 18.37 -15.15 1.51
N LEU A 179 18.17 -13.92 1.02
CA LEU A 179 17.11 -13.06 1.53
C LEU A 179 15.73 -13.68 1.32
N TRP A 180 15.46 -14.22 0.13
CA TRP A 180 14.20 -14.92 -0.15
C TRP A 180 14.00 -16.12 0.77
N ARG A 181 15.03 -16.93 1.00
CA ARG A 181 14.95 -18.11 1.88
C ARG A 181 14.58 -17.74 3.32
N GLN A 182 15.04 -16.59 3.80
CA GLN A 182 14.73 -16.09 5.15
C GLN A 182 13.26 -15.64 5.26
N GLU A 183 12.69 -15.12 4.19
CA GLU A 183 11.36 -14.51 4.20
C GLU A 183 10.26 -15.40 3.58
N SER A 184 10.61 -16.45 2.84
CA SER A 184 9.68 -17.24 2.00
C SER A 184 8.50 -17.84 2.76
N ARG A 185 8.67 -18.16 4.05
CA ARG A 185 7.61 -18.67 4.92
C ARG A 185 6.58 -17.63 5.35
N GLN A 186 6.92 -16.34 5.23
CA GLN A 186 6.12 -15.21 5.66
C GLN A 186 5.48 -14.45 4.49
N LEU A 187 5.91 -14.75 3.25
CA LEU A 187 5.34 -14.15 2.04
C LEU A 187 3.84 -14.47 1.95
N LYS A 188 3.05 -13.43 1.72
CA LYS A 188 1.61 -13.53 1.48
C LYS A 188 1.29 -12.90 0.13
N ALA A 189 0.31 -13.47 -0.55
CA ALA A 189 -0.22 -12.82 -1.74
C ALA A 189 -0.83 -11.46 -1.37
N HIS A 190 -0.60 -10.45 -2.21
CA HIS A 190 -1.23 -9.14 -2.11
C HIS A 190 -2.69 -9.26 -2.52
N ALA A 191 -3.52 -9.79 -1.62
CA ALA A 191 -4.96 -9.85 -1.80
C ALA A 191 -5.59 -8.74 -0.95
N GLY A 192 -6.37 -7.87 -1.59
CA GLY A 192 -7.23 -6.92 -0.89
C GLY A 192 -8.15 -7.68 0.06
N ASN A 193 -8.31 -7.17 1.27
CA ASN A 193 -9.28 -7.75 2.21
C ASN A 193 -10.52 -6.89 2.19
N VAL A 194 -11.67 -7.54 2.02
CA VAL A 194 -12.97 -6.92 2.17
C VAL A 194 -13.51 -7.34 3.53
N VAL A 195 -13.80 -6.35 4.37
CA VAL A 195 -14.39 -6.56 5.69
C VAL A 195 -15.71 -5.79 5.75
N GLU A 196 -16.79 -6.48 6.04
CA GLU A 196 -18.07 -5.87 6.39
C GLU A 196 -18.03 -5.45 7.86
N ALA A 197 -18.33 -4.19 8.14
CA ALA A 197 -18.39 -3.65 9.49
C ALA A 197 -19.53 -2.65 9.62
N PRO A 198 -20.21 -2.57 10.77
CA PRO A 198 -21.24 -1.57 10.99
C PRO A 198 -20.67 -0.16 10.82
N GLY A 199 -21.30 0.60 9.94
CA GLY A 199 -21.04 2.01 9.72
C GLY A 199 -21.68 2.88 10.77
N PHE A 200 -21.01 3.97 11.12
CA PHE A 200 -21.53 4.99 12.02
C PHE A 200 -21.43 6.35 11.33
N SER A 201 -22.48 7.15 11.46
CA SER A 201 -22.47 8.55 10.99
C SER A 201 -21.39 9.34 11.72
N SER A 202 -20.57 10.08 10.98
CA SER A 202 -19.54 10.96 11.57
C SER A 202 -20.13 12.14 12.34
N GLU A 203 -21.40 12.49 12.07
CA GLU A 203 -22.08 13.64 12.68
C GLU A 203 -22.97 13.22 13.88
N SER A 204 -23.72 12.13 13.74
CA SER A 204 -24.69 11.70 14.76
C SER A 204 -24.24 10.49 15.59
N GLY A 205 -23.22 9.75 15.15
CA GLY A 205 -22.77 8.52 15.80
C GLY A 205 -23.76 7.35 15.69
N GLU A 206 -24.88 7.54 14.98
CA GLU A 206 -25.89 6.50 14.79
C GLU A 206 -25.43 5.45 13.75
N PRO A 207 -25.83 4.18 13.91
CA PRO A 207 -25.53 3.14 12.94
C PRO A 207 -26.23 3.44 11.61
N ILE A 208 -25.45 3.50 10.52
CA ILE A 208 -25.93 3.81 9.16
C ILE A 208 -26.07 2.55 8.29
N GLY A 209 -26.05 1.37 8.91
CA GLY A 209 -26.03 0.07 8.22
C GLY A 209 -24.62 -0.51 8.13
N ASP A 210 -24.44 -1.58 7.35
CA ASP A 210 -23.13 -2.21 7.17
C ASP A 210 -22.34 -1.49 6.07
N ILE A 211 -21.06 -1.22 6.35
CA ILE A 211 -20.11 -0.68 5.39
C ILE A 211 -19.18 -1.80 4.96
N VAL A 212 -19.01 -1.93 3.65
CA VAL A 212 -17.97 -2.76 3.05
C VAL A 212 -16.67 -1.95 3.02
N HIS A 213 -15.69 -2.36 3.83
CA HIS A 213 -14.37 -1.74 3.86
C HIS A 213 -13.36 -2.66 3.15
N GLY A 214 -12.99 -2.29 1.93
CA GLY A 214 -11.86 -2.88 1.21
C GLY A 214 -10.56 -2.14 1.53
N PHE A 215 -9.53 -2.85 2.00
CA PHE A 215 -8.20 -2.26 2.16
C PHE A 215 -7.07 -3.23 1.84
N GLU A 216 -5.95 -2.67 1.41
CA GLU A 216 -4.70 -3.39 1.31
C GLU A 216 -4.04 -3.49 2.69
N ARG A 217 -3.74 -4.72 3.10
CA ARG A 217 -3.01 -4.96 4.34
C ARG A 217 -1.55 -4.59 4.14
N GLN A 218 -0.96 -4.02 5.18
CA GLN A 218 0.48 -3.85 5.23
C GLN A 218 1.21 -5.20 5.11
N LEU A 219 2.37 -5.16 4.45
CA LEU A 219 3.25 -6.31 4.30
C LEU A 219 3.58 -6.96 5.65
N PRO A 220 3.58 -8.30 5.73
CA PRO A 220 3.91 -9.05 6.94
C PRO A 220 5.44 -9.08 7.19
N TYR A 221 6.05 -7.90 7.18
CA TYR A 221 7.48 -7.70 7.34
C TYR A 221 7.74 -6.61 8.37
N ASP A 222 8.72 -6.85 9.24
CA ASP A 222 9.09 -5.95 10.32
C ASP A 222 10.26 -5.08 9.89
N LEU A 223 9.95 -3.95 9.23
CA LEU A 223 10.99 -3.04 8.76
C LEU A 223 11.68 -2.34 9.93
N PHE A 224 13.00 -2.49 10.01
CA PHE A 224 13.84 -1.75 10.93
C PHE A 224 15.00 -1.11 10.16
N LEU A 225 15.13 0.21 10.27
CA LEU A 225 16.17 1.00 9.61
C LEU A 225 16.91 1.82 10.66
N THR A 226 18.23 1.68 10.76
CA THR A 226 18.99 2.33 11.84
C THR A 226 18.97 3.85 11.80
N PHE A 227 18.63 4.44 10.64
CA PHE A 227 18.51 5.88 10.45
C PHE A 227 17.08 6.41 10.65
N LEU A 228 16.10 5.56 10.95
CA LEU A 228 14.70 5.95 11.13
C LEU A 228 14.23 5.57 12.54
N GLU A 229 13.85 6.56 13.33
CA GLU A 229 13.29 6.35 14.68
C GLU A 229 11.81 6.74 14.72
N HIS A 230 11.00 5.91 15.36
CA HIS A 230 9.56 6.09 15.48
C HIS A 230 8.98 5.26 16.62
N ASP A 231 7.79 5.66 17.06
CA ASP A 231 6.94 4.85 17.95
C ASP A 231 6.11 3.84 17.15
N VAL A 232 5.48 2.88 17.85
CA VAL A 232 4.52 1.94 17.26
C VAL A 232 3.19 2.04 17.99
N LEU A 233 2.13 2.23 17.22
CA LEU A 233 0.75 2.34 17.67
C LEU A 233 -0.02 1.05 17.34
N GLY A 234 -0.86 0.61 18.29
CA GLY A 234 -1.71 -0.57 18.17
C GLY A 234 -3.19 -0.22 18.00
N ASP A 235 -4.00 -1.23 17.66
CA ASP A 235 -5.46 -1.07 17.46
C ASP A 235 -6.17 -0.39 18.66
N ASP A 236 -5.68 -0.60 19.89
CA ASP A 236 -6.24 -0.05 21.14
C ASP A 236 -6.17 1.47 21.24
N ARG A 237 -5.16 2.08 20.61
CA ARG A 237 -4.93 3.53 20.61
C ARG A 237 -5.20 4.17 19.25
N TYR A 238 -5.71 3.40 18.29
CA TYR A 238 -5.92 3.90 16.95
C TYR A 238 -7.12 4.85 16.90
N GLN A 239 -6.87 6.05 16.40
CA GLN A 239 -7.90 7.01 16.03
C GLN A 239 -7.69 7.42 14.58
N PHE A 240 -8.78 7.42 13.81
CA PHE A 240 -8.73 7.90 12.43
C PHE A 240 -8.29 9.36 12.43
N SER A 241 -7.27 9.65 11.64
CA SER A 241 -6.73 10.99 11.46
C SER A 241 -6.08 11.10 10.09
N ARG A 242 -6.09 12.30 9.52
CA ARG A 242 -5.36 12.62 8.29
C ARG A 242 -4.07 13.34 8.66
N ARG A 243 -3.01 13.22 7.84
CA ARG A 243 -1.79 14.01 8.06
C ARG A 243 -2.07 15.50 8.01
N THR A 244 -2.95 15.91 7.10
CA THR A 244 -3.37 17.30 6.93
C THR A 244 -4.06 17.89 8.17
N ASP A 245 -4.74 17.07 8.97
CA ASP A 245 -5.37 17.53 10.23
C ASP A 245 -4.33 17.78 11.34
N ALA A 246 -3.11 17.25 11.21
CA ALA A 246 -2.02 17.49 12.17
C ALA A 246 -1.33 18.86 11.97
N PHE A 247 -1.66 19.57 10.89
CA PHE A 247 -1.14 20.91 10.57
C PHE A 247 -2.21 22.02 10.72
N ALA A 248 -3.40 21.69 11.25
CA ALA A 248 -4.48 22.63 11.53
C ALA A 248 -4.56 23.00 13.02
#